data_AF-A0A543IXQ6-F1
#
_entry.id   AF-A0A543IXQ6-F1
#
_cell.length_a   1.000
_cell.length_b   1.000
_cell.length_c   1.000
_cell.angle_alpha   90.00
_cell.angle_beta   90.00
_cell.angle_gamma   90.00
#
_symmetry.space_group_name_H-M   'P 1'
#
loop_
_entity.id
_entity.type
_entity.pdbx_description
1 polymer ?
#
loop_
_entity_poly.entity_id
_entity_poly.type
_entity_poly.pdbx_seq_one_letter_code
_entity_poly.pdbx_strand_id
1 'polypeptide(L)'
;MALTGSIPTASAHANPPVPAVVQDDDLDQLRIALQRFRDPKVAERHGYERTDVCSQAAHTGPGGEYLGAMGYHYVNKKLAADPTIDPFKPEILLYVPGKDGRRVLAGVEYLRYDSDGLISTTDDRPRLFGKDFDGPFAPTSSGQPVHYSLHVWLFEHNPKGLFEPWNPRVRCTPPADAAKLRKGVKNAQKDARKAQAPKSRPRVRS
;
A
#
# COMPACT_ATOMS: atom_id res chain seq x y z
N MET A 1 -53.83 -25.97 48.20
CA MET A 1 -52.43 -25.46 48.26
C MET A 1 -51.97 -25.23 46.83
N ALA A 2 -51.96 -23.99 46.36
CA ALA A 2 -51.59 -23.64 44.98
C ALA A 2 -50.20 -22.99 44.98
N LEU A 3 -49.29 -23.56 44.20
CA LEU A 3 -47.91 -23.12 44.02
C LEU A 3 -47.87 -21.93 43.05
N THR A 4 -47.56 -20.73 43.55
CA THR A 4 -47.25 -19.57 42.71
C THR A 4 -45.75 -19.54 42.45
N GLY A 5 -45.34 -19.88 41.23
CA GLY A 5 -43.96 -19.71 40.75
C GLY A 5 -43.74 -18.29 40.24
N SER A 6 -42.74 -17.59 40.78
CA SER A 6 -42.24 -16.32 40.27
C SER A 6 -41.14 -16.57 39.24
N ILE A 7 -41.26 -16.00 38.05
CA ILE A 7 -40.19 -15.99 37.03
C ILE A 7 -39.34 -14.72 37.27
N PRO A 8 -38.00 -14.82 37.40
CA PRO A 8 -37.16 -13.64 37.38
C PRO A 8 -36.92 -13.20 35.92
N THR A 9 -37.33 -11.99 35.57
CA THR A 9 -36.86 -11.31 34.37
C THR A 9 -35.44 -10.80 34.62
N ALA A 10 -34.44 -11.57 34.19
CA ALA A 10 -33.09 -11.06 34.06
C ALA A 10 -33.04 -10.09 32.86
N SER A 11 -33.07 -8.79 33.14
CA SER A 11 -32.70 -7.77 32.16
C SER A 11 -31.20 -7.86 31.90
N ALA A 12 -30.80 -8.63 30.90
CA ALA A 12 -29.48 -8.52 30.31
C ALA A 12 -29.41 -7.19 29.55
N HIS A 13 -28.93 -6.14 30.20
CA HIS A 13 -28.37 -4.98 29.49
C HIS A 13 -27.06 -5.45 28.85
N ALA A 14 -27.17 -6.00 27.64
CA ALA A 14 -26.02 -6.16 26.78
C ALA A 14 -25.52 -4.76 26.43
N ASN A 15 -24.39 -4.36 27.01
CA ASN A 15 -23.68 -3.17 26.55
C ASN A 15 -23.33 -3.37 25.07
N PRO A 16 -23.57 -2.39 24.20
CA PRO A 16 -23.09 -2.44 22.83
C PRO A 16 -21.54 -2.55 22.83
N PRO A 17 -20.94 -3.27 21.87
CA PRO A 17 -19.49 -3.32 21.77
C PRO A 17 -18.95 -1.90 21.56
N VAL A 18 -18.13 -1.44 22.50
CA VAL A 18 -17.37 -0.20 22.36
C VAL A 18 -16.46 -0.35 21.13
N PRO A 19 -16.42 0.62 20.20
CA PRO A 19 -15.49 0.56 19.08
C PRO A 19 -14.06 0.49 19.63
N ALA A 20 -13.32 -0.54 19.19
CA ALA A 20 -11.99 -0.84 19.69
C ALA A 20 -11.09 0.40 19.61
N VAL A 21 -10.60 0.85 20.78
CA VAL A 21 -9.55 1.85 20.88
C VAL A 21 -8.31 1.25 20.25
N VAL A 22 -7.90 1.77 19.10
CA VAL A 22 -6.64 1.43 18.43
C VAL A 22 -5.50 1.55 19.45
N GLN A 23 -4.75 0.47 19.63
CA GLN A 23 -3.52 0.48 20.44
C GLN A 23 -2.32 0.53 19.49
N ASP A 24 -1.19 1.12 19.91
CA ASP A 24 0.07 1.12 19.14
C ASP A 24 0.49 -0.31 18.70
N ASP A 25 0.05 -1.32 19.46
CA ASP A 25 0.18 -2.75 19.15
C ASP A 25 -0.38 -3.13 17.77
N ASP A 26 -1.42 -2.47 17.26
CA ASP A 26 -2.06 -2.79 15.99
C ASP A 26 -1.13 -2.49 14.80
N LEU A 27 -0.40 -1.37 14.85
CA LEU A 27 0.55 -0.99 13.80
C LEU A 27 1.78 -1.92 13.79
N ASP A 28 2.21 -2.38 14.97
CA ASP A 28 3.29 -3.34 15.11
C ASP A 28 2.89 -4.72 14.60
N GLN A 29 1.69 -5.19 14.95
CA GLN A 29 1.13 -6.43 14.42
C GLN A 29 0.93 -6.37 12.91
N LEU A 30 0.45 -5.23 12.38
CA LEU A 30 0.33 -5.00 10.95
C LEU A 30 1.69 -5.10 10.26
N ARG A 31 2.71 -4.43 10.81
CA ARG A 31 4.08 -4.51 10.28
C ARG A 31 4.60 -5.94 10.25
N ILE A 32 4.32 -6.75 11.27
CA ILE A 32 4.69 -8.17 11.34
C ILE A 32 3.95 -8.97 10.26
N ALA A 33 2.63 -8.83 10.16
CA ALA A 33 1.79 -9.55 9.20
C ALA A 33 2.19 -9.30 7.74
N LEU A 34 2.67 -8.09 7.44
CA LEU A 34 3.05 -7.68 6.10
C LEU A 34 4.52 -7.97 5.74
N GLN A 35 5.35 -8.47 6.66
CA GLN A 35 6.77 -8.76 6.37
C GLN A 35 6.96 -9.68 5.16
N ARG A 36 6.06 -10.65 4.97
CA ARG A 36 6.09 -11.57 3.83
C ARG A 36 6.02 -10.85 2.48
N PHE A 37 5.38 -9.69 2.42
CA PHE A 37 5.23 -8.89 1.21
C PHE A 37 6.47 -8.04 0.89
N ARG A 38 7.54 -8.11 1.69
CA ARG A 38 8.85 -7.56 1.29
C ARG A 38 9.35 -8.14 -0.04
N ASP A 39 8.95 -9.37 -0.38
CA ASP A 39 9.05 -9.91 -1.74
C ASP A 39 7.78 -9.54 -2.55
N PRO A 40 7.87 -8.67 -3.57
CA PRO A 40 6.74 -8.31 -4.42
C PRO A 40 6.08 -9.51 -5.10
N LYS A 41 6.80 -10.63 -5.31
CA LYS A 41 6.22 -11.85 -5.88
C LYS A 41 5.26 -12.53 -4.93
N VAL A 42 5.45 -12.41 -3.62
CA VAL A 42 4.47 -12.87 -2.64
C VAL A 42 3.20 -12.03 -2.76
N ALA A 43 3.32 -10.69 -2.84
CA ALA A 43 2.17 -9.81 -3.01
C ALA A 43 1.35 -10.16 -4.26
N GLU A 44 2.01 -10.33 -5.41
CA GLU A 44 1.38 -10.73 -6.67
C GLU A 44 0.61 -12.07 -6.54
N ARG A 45 1.20 -13.09 -5.87
CA ARG A 45 0.51 -14.37 -5.62
C ARG A 45 -0.70 -14.24 -4.68
N HIS A 46 -0.74 -13.21 -3.86
CA HIS A 46 -1.86 -12.88 -2.97
C HIS A 46 -2.88 -11.93 -3.61
N GLY A 47 -2.80 -11.69 -4.92
CA GLY A 47 -3.80 -10.92 -5.67
C GLY A 47 -3.53 -9.42 -5.72
N TYR A 48 -2.39 -8.95 -5.22
CA TYR A 48 -1.98 -7.56 -5.38
C TYR A 48 -1.37 -7.35 -6.76
N GLU A 49 -2.12 -6.70 -7.64
CA GLU A 49 -1.72 -6.41 -9.00
C GLU A 49 -0.75 -5.22 -9.04
N ARG A 50 0.41 -5.47 -9.63
CA ARG A 50 1.47 -4.48 -9.80
C ARG A 50 1.06 -3.37 -10.76
N THR A 51 1.21 -2.11 -10.36
CA THR A 51 1.22 -0.97 -11.29
C THR A 51 2.64 -0.64 -11.78
N ASP A 52 2.76 -0.03 -12.96
CA ASP A 52 4.04 0.41 -13.52
C ASP A 52 4.35 1.90 -13.31
N VAL A 53 3.38 2.66 -12.80
CA VAL A 53 3.52 4.08 -12.49
C VAL A 53 4.09 4.25 -11.08
N CYS A 54 5.17 5.04 -10.98
CA CYS A 54 5.67 5.50 -9.70
C CYS A 54 4.97 6.84 -9.39
N SER A 55 4.04 6.83 -8.44
CA SER A 55 3.24 7.99 -8.08
C SER A 55 4.08 8.99 -7.29
N GLN A 56 4.24 10.18 -7.86
CA GLN A 56 4.94 11.31 -7.27
C GLN A 56 4.04 12.53 -7.24
N ALA A 57 4.26 13.43 -6.28
CA ALA A 57 3.49 14.65 -6.18
C ALA A 57 3.63 15.47 -7.48
N ALA A 58 2.49 15.81 -8.09
CA ALA A 58 2.45 16.59 -9.31
C ALA A 58 2.70 18.10 -9.10
N HIS A 59 2.68 18.54 -7.84
CA HIS A 59 2.91 19.92 -7.43
C HIS A 59 4.01 19.98 -6.36
N THR A 60 4.57 21.17 -6.21
CA THR A 60 5.47 21.50 -5.10
C THR A 60 4.69 22.07 -3.92
N GLY A 61 5.28 21.99 -2.74
CA GLY A 61 4.69 22.60 -1.55
C GLY A 61 4.88 24.13 -1.49
N PRO A 62 4.36 24.75 -0.41
CA PRO A 62 4.53 26.18 -0.15
C PRO A 62 6.02 26.56 0.02
N GLY A 63 6.61 27.11 -1.05
CA GLY A 63 8.04 27.43 -1.10
C GLY A 63 8.80 26.67 -2.19
N GLY A 64 8.11 25.87 -3.01
CA GLY A 64 8.72 25.17 -4.13
C GLY A 64 9.39 23.85 -3.73
N GLU A 65 9.16 23.37 -2.50
CA GLU A 65 9.74 22.13 -2.02
C GLU A 65 9.11 20.91 -2.70
N TYR A 66 9.95 19.89 -2.91
CA TYR A 66 9.47 18.60 -3.39
C TYR A 66 8.71 17.88 -2.28
N LEU A 67 7.42 17.63 -2.52
CA LEU A 67 6.55 16.99 -1.53
C LEU A 67 6.87 15.50 -1.34
N GLY A 68 7.41 14.85 -2.37
CA GLY A 68 7.74 13.43 -2.28
C GLY A 68 7.04 12.56 -3.31
N ALA A 69 7.07 11.27 -3.01
CA ALA A 69 6.38 10.25 -3.77
C ALA A 69 5.76 9.21 -2.84
N MET A 70 4.67 8.59 -3.31
CA MET A 70 4.06 7.41 -2.70
C MET A 70 4.78 6.13 -3.15
N GLY A 71 5.31 6.16 -4.38
CA GLY A 71 5.94 5.00 -5.02
C GLY A 71 4.98 4.23 -5.91
N TYR A 72 5.25 2.94 -6.08
CA TYR A 72 4.47 2.02 -6.90
C TYR A 72 3.36 1.38 -6.09
N HIS A 73 2.14 1.45 -6.62
CA HIS A 73 0.97 0.84 -6.01
C HIS A 73 0.83 -0.60 -6.47
N TYR A 74 0.54 -1.50 -5.53
CA TYR A 74 0.17 -2.88 -5.80
C TYR A 74 -1.23 -3.07 -5.25
N VAL A 75 -2.21 -3.20 -6.13
CA VAL A 75 -3.63 -3.06 -5.79
C VAL A 75 -4.29 -4.42 -5.76
N ASN A 76 -4.94 -4.77 -4.65
CA ASN A 76 -5.82 -5.92 -4.60
C ASN A 76 -7.24 -5.47 -4.94
N LYS A 77 -7.65 -5.67 -6.19
CA LYS A 77 -8.95 -5.22 -6.70
C LYS A 77 -10.15 -5.84 -5.97
N LYS A 78 -9.99 -7.04 -5.41
CA LYS A 78 -11.07 -7.70 -4.65
C LYS A 78 -11.29 -7.00 -3.31
N LEU A 79 -10.19 -6.65 -2.63
CA LEU A 79 -10.26 -5.87 -1.39
C LEU A 79 -10.76 -4.46 -1.68
N ALA A 80 -10.26 -3.80 -2.75
CA ALA A 80 -10.69 -2.46 -3.12
C ALA A 80 -12.20 -2.36 -3.46
N ALA A 81 -12.81 -3.44 -3.96
CA ALA A 81 -14.23 -3.50 -4.25
C ALA A 81 -15.09 -3.88 -3.03
N ASP A 82 -14.47 -4.38 -1.96
CA ASP A 82 -15.14 -4.67 -0.69
C ASP A 82 -15.25 -3.36 0.10
N PRO A 83 -16.45 -2.94 0.54
CA PRO A 83 -16.56 -1.77 1.39
C PRO A 83 -15.89 -1.97 2.76
N THR A 84 -15.67 -3.20 3.21
CA THR A 84 -15.13 -3.49 4.53
C THR A 84 -13.63 -3.16 4.60
N ILE A 85 -13.25 -2.28 5.53
CA ILE A 85 -11.85 -2.02 5.85
C ILE A 85 -11.37 -2.99 6.93
N ASP A 86 -10.52 -3.93 6.56
CA ASP A 86 -9.83 -4.85 7.48
C ASP A 86 -8.43 -4.29 7.80
N PRO A 87 -8.12 -3.95 9.06
CA PRO A 87 -6.82 -3.41 9.45
C PRO A 87 -5.63 -4.26 9.00
N PHE A 88 -5.77 -5.58 8.84
CA PHE A 88 -4.68 -6.50 8.48
C PHE A 88 -4.70 -6.94 7.02
N LYS A 89 -5.64 -6.46 6.21
CA LYS A 89 -5.73 -6.72 4.77
C LYS A 89 -5.88 -5.42 3.99
N PRO A 90 -4.81 -4.61 3.89
CA PRO A 90 -4.86 -3.35 3.15
C PRO A 90 -5.20 -3.61 1.68
N GLU A 91 -5.94 -2.71 1.07
CA GLU A 91 -6.31 -2.78 -0.35
C GLU A 91 -5.08 -2.58 -1.24
N ILE A 92 -4.10 -1.80 -0.77
CA ILE A 92 -2.92 -1.41 -1.55
C ILE A 92 -1.65 -1.60 -0.71
N LEU A 93 -0.65 -2.22 -1.34
CA LEU A 93 0.73 -2.22 -0.84
C LEU A 93 1.56 -1.18 -1.60
N LEU A 94 2.35 -0.40 -0.85
CA LEU A 94 3.20 0.64 -1.42
C LEU A 94 4.65 0.17 -1.47
N TYR A 95 5.23 0.21 -2.67
CA TYR A 95 6.65 -0.08 -2.87
C TYR A 95 7.39 1.12 -3.43
N VAL A 96 8.51 1.46 -2.82
CA VAL A 96 9.38 2.54 -3.30
C VAL A 96 10.48 2.01 -4.21
N PRO A 97 11.04 2.85 -5.10
CA PRO A 97 12.22 2.48 -5.88
C PRO A 97 13.40 2.12 -4.97
N GLY A 98 13.96 0.93 -5.17
CA GLY A 98 15.21 0.47 -4.57
C GLY A 98 16.36 0.43 -5.58
N LYS A 99 17.49 -0.14 -5.16
CA LYS A 99 18.66 -0.35 -6.03
C LYS A 99 18.33 -1.32 -7.16
N ASP A 100 18.98 -1.13 -8.31
CA ASP A 100 18.91 -2.01 -9.48
C ASP A 100 17.48 -2.26 -10.01
N GLY A 101 16.58 -1.29 -9.81
CA GLY A 101 15.18 -1.37 -10.25
C GLY A 101 14.32 -2.31 -9.40
N ARG A 102 14.84 -2.81 -8.27
CA ARG A 102 14.03 -3.53 -7.27
C ARG A 102 13.01 -2.58 -6.65
N ARG A 103 11.91 -3.16 -6.20
CA ARG A 103 10.85 -2.46 -5.46
C ARG A 103 10.91 -2.90 -4.01
N VAL A 104 10.92 -1.95 -3.08
CA VAL A 104 11.08 -2.18 -1.64
C VAL A 104 9.78 -1.81 -0.95
N LEU A 105 9.22 -2.73 -0.17
CA LEU A 105 7.99 -2.47 0.58
C LEU A 105 8.23 -1.31 1.56
N ALA A 106 7.40 -0.28 1.47
CA ALA A 106 7.55 0.95 2.24
C ALA A 106 6.39 1.19 3.21
N GLY A 107 5.19 0.75 2.82
CA GLY A 107 3.98 0.99 3.59
C GLY A 107 2.76 0.38 2.89
N VAL A 108 1.60 0.88 3.28
CA VAL A 108 0.30 0.46 2.76
C VAL A 108 -0.58 1.67 2.51
N GLU A 109 -1.60 1.47 1.71
CA GLU A 109 -2.71 2.40 1.56
C GLU A 109 -4.01 1.62 1.72
N TYR A 110 -4.90 2.15 2.54
CA TYR A 110 -6.28 1.69 2.60
C TYR A 110 -7.11 2.53 1.66
N LEU A 111 -7.99 1.88 0.91
CA LEU A 111 -8.82 2.52 -0.11
C LEU A 111 -10.27 2.20 0.19
N ARG A 112 -11.10 3.23 0.27
CA ARG A 112 -12.56 3.07 0.34
C ARG A 112 -13.21 3.89 -0.75
N TYR A 113 -13.92 3.23 -1.67
CA TYR A 113 -14.81 3.95 -2.58
C TYR A 113 -15.93 4.62 -1.79
N ASP A 114 -16.13 5.89 -2.11
CA ASP A 114 -17.21 6.70 -1.57
C ASP A 114 -18.55 6.14 -2.05
N SER A 115 -19.50 6.01 -1.13
CA SER A 115 -20.71 5.21 -1.34
C SER A 115 -21.74 5.92 -2.22
N ASP A 116 -21.77 7.25 -2.22
CA ASP A 116 -22.65 8.06 -3.07
C ASP A 116 -21.94 8.62 -4.31
N GLY A 117 -20.60 8.56 -4.33
CA GLY A 117 -19.76 8.97 -5.43
C GLY A 117 -19.62 10.48 -5.55
N LEU A 118 -19.94 11.26 -4.50
CA LEU A 118 -19.94 12.71 -4.51
C LEU A 118 -18.78 13.26 -3.68
N ILE A 119 -17.98 14.12 -4.28
CA ILE A 119 -16.87 14.78 -3.56
C ILE A 119 -17.34 15.80 -2.50
N SER A 120 -18.63 16.17 -2.52
CA SER A 120 -19.21 17.17 -1.64
C SER A 120 -19.73 16.63 -0.31
N THR A 121 -19.88 15.32 -0.18
CA THR A 121 -20.38 14.63 1.03
C THR A 121 -19.22 13.89 1.69
N THR A 122 -19.31 13.69 3.00
CA THR A 122 -18.25 13.02 3.77
C THR A 122 -18.77 12.09 4.86
N ASP A 123 -20.06 11.76 4.84
CA ASP A 123 -20.75 11.10 5.94
C ASP A 123 -20.31 9.64 6.14
N ASP A 124 -19.74 9.02 5.10
CA ASP A 124 -19.24 7.64 5.11
C ASP A 124 -17.71 7.54 5.22
N ARG A 125 -17.02 8.65 5.54
CA ARG A 125 -15.57 8.70 5.72
C ARG A 125 -15.10 7.68 6.77
N PRO A 126 -14.28 6.69 6.39
CA PRO A 126 -13.77 5.73 7.36
C PRO A 126 -12.72 6.35 8.29
N ARG A 127 -12.55 5.70 9.44
CA ARG A 127 -11.47 5.96 10.39
C ARG A 127 -10.74 4.66 10.69
N LEU A 128 -9.42 4.70 10.65
CA LEU A 128 -8.57 3.56 11.02
C LEU A 128 -7.31 4.08 11.71
N PHE A 129 -6.78 3.31 12.67
CA PHE A 129 -5.62 3.68 13.47
C PHE A 129 -5.72 5.07 14.14
N GLY A 130 -6.93 5.46 14.54
CA GLY A 130 -7.18 6.77 15.14
C GLY A 130 -7.13 7.95 14.18
N LYS A 131 -7.00 7.71 12.86
CA LYS A 131 -6.91 8.71 11.80
C LYS A 131 -8.09 8.56 10.83
N ASP A 132 -8.75 9.68 10.53
CA ASP A 132 -9.76 9.71 9.48
C ASP A 132 -9.07 9.62 8.12
N PHE A 133 -9.67 8.94 7.16
CA PHE A 133 -9.11 8.85 5.82
C PHE A 133 -9.11 10.25 5.16
N ASP A 134 -8.12 10.50 4.30
CA ASP A 134 -8.08 11.69 3.46
C ASP A 134 -9.08 11.56 2.31
N GLY A 135 -9.53 12.70 1.79
CA GLY A 135 -10.54 12.78 0.72
C GLY A 135 -11.90 13.32 1.20
N PRO A 136 -12.99 13.06 0.45
CA PRO A 136 -13.02 12.24 -0.77
C PRO A 136 -12.20 12.87 -1.89
N PHE A 137 -11.56 12.02 -2.70
CA PHE A 137 -10.76 12.42 -3.85
C PHE A 137 -11.51 12.21 -5.15
N ALA A 138 -11.39 13.17 -6.06
CA ALA A 138 -11.90 13.02 -7.42
C ALA A 138 -11.14 11.89 -8.16
N PRO A 139 -11.78 11.23 -9.14
CA PRO A 139 -11.13 10.28 -10.02
C PRO A 139 -9.87 10.86 -10.66
N THR A 140 -8.72 10.22 -10.46
CA THR A 140 -7.45 10.64 -11.07
C THR A 140 -7.13 9.89 -12.36
N SER A 141 -7.89 8.82 -12.64
CA SER A 141 -7.78 8.01 -13.85
C SER A 141 -9.15 7.51 -14.28
N SER A 142 -9.27 7.16 -15.56
CA SER A 142 -10.51 6.63 -16.12
C SER A 142 -10.93 5.36 -15.37
N GLY A 143 -12.15 5.35 -14.84
CA GLY A 143 -12.72 4.21 -14.12
C GLY A 143 -12.39 4.11 -12.63
N GLN A 144 -11.65 5.06 -12.05
CA GLN A 144 -11.51 5.16 -10.59
C GLN A 144 -12.73 5.89 -10.01
N PRO A 145 -13.50 5.30 -9.08
CA PRO A 145 -14.56 6.02 -8.36
C PRO A 145 -14.01 7.13 -7.45
N VAL A 146 -14.89 8.02 -7.01
CA VAL A 146 -14.60 8.89 -5.85
C VAL A 146 -14.25 8.00 -4.67
N HIS A 147 -13.22 8.38 -3.91
CA HIS A 147 -12.68 7.53 -2.87
C HIS A 147 -12.02 8.29 -1.73
N TYR A 148 -11.97 7.65 -0.58
CA TYR A 148 -11.11 7.99 0.53
C TYR A 148 -9.85 7.14 0.49
N SER A 149 -8.74 7.68 1.00
CA SER A 149 -7.57 6.85 1.25
C SER A 149 -6.83 7.21 2.53
N LEU A 150 -6.15 6.22 3.10
CA LEU A 150 -5.30 6.38 4.26
C LEU A 150 -3.95 5.72 4.00
N HIS A 151 -2.91 6.54 3.92
CA HIS A 151 -1.53 6.06 3.77
C HIS A 151 -0.95 5.70 5.13
N VAL A 152 -0.14 4.63 5.19
CA VAL A 152 0.56 4.24 6.43
C VAL A 152 1.99 3.79 6.10
N TRP A 153 2.97 4.58 6.51
CA TRP A 153 4.40 4.32 6.29
C TRP A 153 4.98 3.36 7.35
N LEU A 154 4.93 2.05 7.08
CA LEU A 154 5.31 1.02 8.05
C LEU A 154 6.79 0.61 8.01
N PHE A 155 7.45 0.75 6.85
CA PHE A 155 8.80 0.21 6.60
C PHE A 155 9.81 1.27 6.12
N GLU A 156 9.33 2.35 5.51
CA GLU A 156 10.14 3.53 5.20
C GLU A 156 9.72 4.68 6.13
N HIS A 157 10.68 5.40 6.70
CA HIS A 157 10.36 6.54 7.55
C HIS A 157 9.88 7.73 6.70
N ASN A 158 8.76 8.33 7.08
CA ASN A 158 8.30 9.60 6.51
C ASN A 158 8.48 10.74 7.52
N PRO A 159 9.37 11.72 7.25
CA PRO A 159 9.63 12.83 8.17
C PRO A 159 8.44 13.81 8.28
N LYS A 160 7.45 13.72 7.40
CA LYS A 160 6.22 14.53 7.50
C LYS A 160 5.17 13.89 8.42
N GLY A 161 5.24 12.59 8.65
CA GLY A 161 4.32 11.87 9.52
C GLY A 161 3.99 10.47 9.00
N LEU A 162 3.57 9.59 9.90
CA LEU A 162 3.24 8.20 9.59
C LEU A 162 2.11 8.06 8.56
N PHE A 163 1.14 8.97 8.61
CA PHE A 163 -0.07 8.93 7.79
C PHE A 163 -0.07 9.90 6.60
N GLU A 164 1.04 10.62 6.38
CA GLU A 164 1.12 11.60 5.30
C GLU A 164 1.23 10.90 3.94
N PRO A 165 0.48 11.34 2.90
CA PRO A 165 0.46 10.65 1.62
C PRO A 165 1.80 10.73 0.87
N TRP A 166 2.49 11.87 0.96
CA TRP A 166 3.74 12.10 0.27
C TRP A 166 4.93 11.94 1.22
N ASN A 167 5.92 11.15 0.81
CA ASN A 167 7.17 11.03 1.54
C ASN A 167 8.31 11.76 0.82
N PRO A 168 8.84 12.88 1.37
CA PRO A 168 9.87 13.69 0.73
C PRO A 168 11.25 13.02 0.70
N ARG A 169 11.40 11.80 1.22
CA ARG A 169 12.60 10.96 1.05
C ARG A 169 12.51 10.03 -0.16
N VAL A 170 11.31 9.75 -0.65
CA VAL A 170 11.11 8.86 -1.81
C VAL A 170 11.33 9.67 -3.09
N ARG A 171 11.99 9.06 -4.08
CA ARG A 171 12.20 9.67 -5.41
C ARG A 171 11.75 8.70 -6.47
N CYS A 172 10.78 9.11 -7.28
CA CYS A 172 10.43 8.43 -8.51
C CYS A 172 11.33 8.95 -9.64
N THR A 173 12.09 8.08 -10.28
CA THR A 173 12.85 8.44 -11.48
C THR A 173 11.86 8.68 -12.64
N PRO A 174 12.02 9.75 -13.44
CA PRO A 174 11.18 9.94 -14.62
C PRO A 174 11.22 8.74 -15.57
N PRO A 175 10.13 8.43 -16.32
CA PRO A 175 10.05 7.26 -17.19
C PRO A 175 11.19 7.13 -18.21
N ALA A 176 11.71 8.26 -18.73
CA ALA A 176 12.82 8.29 -19.68
C ALA A 176 14.13 7.75 -19.08
N ASP A 177 14.37 8.04 -17.81
CA ASP A 177 15.57 7.60 -17.10
C ASP A 177 15.43 6.16 -16.61
N ALA A 178 14.21 5.76 -16.22
CA ALA A 178 13.90 4.36 -15.91
C ALA A 178 14.13 3.43 -17.11
N ALA A 179 13.81 3.87 -18.34
CA ALA A 179 14.09 3.11 -19.55
C ALA A 179 15.60 2.95 -19.84
N LYS A 180 16.39 4.00 -19.59
CA LYS A 180 17.86 3.95 -19.71
C LYS A 180 18.48 3.00 -18.68
N LEU A 181 18.04 3.07 -17.42
CA LEU A 181 18.44 2.16 -16.34
C LEU A 181 18.15 0.69 -16.70
N ARG A 182 16.93 0.38 -17.17
CA ARG A 182 16.56 -0.99 -17.60
C ARG A 182 17.44 -1.51 -18.75
N LYS A 183 17.78 -0.65 -19.73
CA LYS A 183 18.71 -1.02 -20.81
C LYS A 183 20.12 -1.26 -20.27
N GLY A 184 20.61 -0.41 -19.37
CA GLY A 184 21.91 -0.56 -18.72
C GLY A 184 22.04 -1.89 -17.97
N VAL A 185 21.04 -2.25 -17.15
CA VAL A 185 21.02 -3.52 -16.41
C VAL A 185 21.03 -4.74 -17.36
N LYS A 186 20.22 -4.70 -18.43
CA LYS A 186 20.20 -5.79 -19.43
C LYS A 186 21.55 -5.96 -20.12
N ASN A 187 22.23 -4.86 -20.45
CA ASN A 187 23.56 -4.90 -21.05
C ASN A 187 24.59 -5.49 -20.08
N ALA A 188 24.62 -5.01 -18.83
CA ALA A 188 25.53 -5.53 -17.80
C ALA A 188 25.33 -7.04 -17.55
N GLN A 189 24.08 -7.52 -17.51
CA GLN A 189 23.79 -8.95 -17.38
C GLN A 189 24.24 -9.77 -18.60
N LYS A 190 24.11 -9.21 -19.81
CA LYS A 190 24.60 -9.85 -21.05
C LYS A 190 26.12 -9.94 -21.05
N ASP A 191 26.80 -8.87 -20.64
CA ASP A 191 28.26 -8.81 -20.57
C ASP A 191 28.82 -9.78 -19.53
N ALA A 192 28.19 -9.85 -18.35
CA ALA A 192 28.52 -10.82 -17.31
C ALA A 192 28.37 -12.28 -17.80
N ARG A 193 27.29 -12.59 -18.53
CA ARG A 193 27.08 -13.93 -19.13
C ARG A 193 28.14 -14.25 -20.20
N LYS A 194 28.54 -13.27 -21.01
CA LYS A 194 29.58 -13.45 -22.03
C LYS A 194 30.96 -13.67 -21.40
N ALA A 195 31.27 -12.97 -20.31
CA ALA A 195 32.51 -13.13 -19.56
C ALA A 195 32.62 -14.51 -18.87
N GLN A 196 31.49 -15.13 -18.54
CA GLN A 196 31.42 -16.45 -17.89
C GLN A 196 31.33 -17.62 -18.89
N ALA A 197 31.29 -17.36 -20.21
CA ALA A 197 31.22 -18.42 -21.20
C ALA A 197 32.54 -19.23 -21.24
N PRO A 198 32.50 -20.57 -21.19
CA PRO A 198 33.71 -21.39 -21.20
C PRO A 198 34.46 -21.21 -22.53
N LYS A 199 35.75 -20.86 -22.45
CA LYS A 199 36.62 -20.79 -23.63
C LYS A 199 36.73 -22.18 -24.25
N SER A 200 36.28 -22.34 -25.48
CA SER A 200 36.39 -23.58 -26.25
C SER A 200 37.85 -24.02 -26.29
N ARG A 201 38.15 -25.19 -25.73
CA ARG A 201 39.48 -25.80 -25.80
C ARG A 201 39.86 -26.04 -27.27
N PRO A 202 41.08 -25.69 -27.70
CA PRO A 202 41.52 -25.98 -29.05
C PRO A 202 41.53 -27.50 -29.27
N ARG A 203 40.92 -27.92 -30.38
CA ARG A 203 40.82 -29.33 -30.79
C ARG A 203 42.21 -29.74 -31.28
N VAL A 204 42.96 -30.47 -30.46
CA VAL A 204 44.20 -31.12 -30.88
C VAL A 204 43.82 -32.21 -31.88
N ARG A 205 44.21 -32.05 -33.15
CA ARG A 205 44.15 -33.12 -34.16
C ARG A 205 45.44 -33.93 -34.04
N SER A 206 45.29 -35.23 -33.78
CA SER A 206 46.33 -36.25 -33.94
C SER A 206 46.54 -36.59 -35.41
#